data_AF-A0A5E4FXQ0-F1
#
_entry.id   AF-A0A5E4FXQ0-F1
#
_cell.length_a   1.000
_cell.length_b   1.000
_cell.length_c   1.000
_cell.angle_alpha   90.00
_cell.angle_beta   90.00
_cell.angle_gamma   90.00
#
_symmetry.space_group_name_H-M   'P 1'
#
loop_
_entity.id
_entity.type
_entity.pdbx_description
1 polymer ?
#
loop_
_entity_poly.entity_id
_entity_poly.type
_entity_poly.pdbx_seq_one_letter_code
_entity_poly.pdbx_strand_id
1 'polypeptide(L)'
;MSDSNSTATSSSASPIWLYSYIKLRFFNRIRRFLHSKNARKPSCALPPWIPGALQVVTDKQIATPTTDAAVLRLFFHDCVLEGCDASLLIVSNSFNKAKRDRDTNVKLPGDGFDTIARIKTFDIGPCRSRTLQRGLGLLSTDQALMADERTKPLVDLYASNEKKKKSLLRILLSL
;
A
#
# COMPACT_ATOMS: atom_id res chain seq x y z
N MET A 1 3.64 -42.61 -70.73
CA MET A 1 4.59 -43.16 -69.74
C MET A 1 5.08 -42.01 -68.88
N SER A 2 4.51 -41.89 -67.68
CA SER A 2 5.10 -41.57 -66.36
C SER A 2 6.64 -41.49 -66.29
N ASP A 3 7.36 -40.73 -65.45
CA ASP A 3 7.12 -39.79 -64.33
C ASP A 3 8.48 -39.07 -64.06
N SER A 4 8.50 -37.90 -63.38
CA SER A 4 9.50 -37.42 -62.38
C SER A 4 9.45 -35.88 -62.26
N ASN A 5 8.88 -35.28 -61.22
CA ASN A 5 9.41 -35.07 -59.85
C ASN A 5 10.11 -33.70 -59.66
N SER A 6 9.58 -32.93 -58.68
CA SER A 6 10.22 -31.87 -57.88
C SER A 6 10.65 -30.54 -58.53
N THR A 7 9.87 -29.48 -58.27
CA THR A 7 10.43 -28.29 -57.60
C THR A 7 9.33 -27.58 -56.81
N ALA A 8 9.37 -27.77 -55.49
CA ALA A 8 8.61 -26.96 -54.56
C ALA A 8 9.07 -25.50 -54.69
N THR A 9 8.19 -24.63 -55.19
CA THR A 9 8.40 -23.18 -55.12
C THR A 9 8.23 -22.77 -53.67
N SER A 10 9.36 -22.69 -52.97
CA SER A 10 9.51 -22.04 -51.68
C SER A 10 9.05 -20.59 -51.79
N SER A 11 7.79 -20.31 -51.49
CA SER A 11 7.31 -18.95 -51.26
C SER A 11 7.92 -18.47 -49.95
N SER A 12 9.05 -17.78 -50.10
CA SER A 12 9.80 -17.11 -49.05
C SER A 12 8.86 -16.29 -48.17
N ALA A 13 8.53 -16.82 -46.99
CA ALA A 13 7.88 -16.06 -45.93
C ALA A 13 8.79 -14.86 -45.63
N SER A 14 8.40 -13.70 -46.14
CA SER A 14 9.27 -12.54 -46.18
C SER A 14 9.58 -12.10 -44.74
N PRO A 15 10.85 -11.91 -44.35
CA PRO A 15 11.26 -11.55 -42.98
C PRO A 15 10.65 -10.23 -42.49
N ILE A 16 10.05 -9.47 -43.41
CA ILE A 16 9.32 -8.23 -43.18
C ILE A 16 8.12 -8.43 -42.23
N TRP A 17 7.35 -9.50 -42.41
CA TRP A 17 6.17 -9.77 -41.55
C TRP A 17 6.58 -10.12 -40.12
N LEU A 18 7.64 -10.90 -39.97
CA LEU A 18 8.18 -11.26 -38.66
C LEU A 18 8.78 -10.04 -37.95
N TYR A 19 9.52 -9.20 -38.67
CA TYR A 19 10.09 -7.96 -38.13
C TYR A 19 8.98 -6.98 -37.69
N SER A 20 7.92 -6.83 -38.49
CA SER A 20 6.76 -6.02 -38.16
C SER A 20 6.04 -6.53 -36.91
N TYR A 21 5.81 -7.85 -36.81
CA TYR A 21 5.18 -8.48 -35.65
C TYR A 21 6.00 -8.32 -34.36
N ILE A 22 7.32 -8.52 -34.44
CA ILE A 22 8.25 -8.35 -33.31
C ILE A 22 8.29 -6.88 -32.87
N LYS A 23 8.38 -5.92 -33.81
CA LYS A 23 8.27 -4.48 -33.50
C LYS A 23 6.95 -4.16 -32.82
N LEU A 24 5.82 -4.63 -33.32
CA LEU A 24 4.50 -4.34 -32.75
C LEU A 24 4.37 -4.91 -31.33
N ARG A 25 4.85 -6.14 -31.10
CA ARG A 25 4.86 -6.79 -29.78
C ARG A 25 5.78 -6.05 -28.80
N PHE A 26 6.95 -5.61 -29.24
CA PHE A 26 7.90 -4.85 -28.43
C PHE A 26 7.36 -3.46 -28.07
N PHE A 27 6.84 -2.71 -29.04
CA PHE A 27 6.20 -1.41 -28.81
C PHE A 27 4.97 -1.54 -27.90
N ASN A 28 4.15 -2.58 -28.06
CA ASN A 28 3.02 -2.84 -27.15
C ASN A 28 3.46 -3.26 -25.74
N ARG A 29 4.65 -3.87 -25.58
CA ARG A 29 5.23 -4.17 -24.27
C ARG A 29 5.79 -2.91 -23.61
N ILE A 30 6.49 -2.06 -24.36
CA ILE A 30 6.96 -0.74 -23.90
C ILE A 30 5.76 0.14 -23.54
N ARG A 31 4.72 0.20 -24.36
CA ARG A 31 3.51 0.99 -24.10
C ARG A 31 2.80 0.54 -22.82
N ARG A 32 2.69 -0.78 -22.56
CA ARG A 32 2.15 -1.30 -21.29
C ARG A 32 3.05 -0.97 -20.10
N PHE A 33 4.37 -1.03 -20.26
CA PHE A 33 5.32 -0.65 -19.21
C PHE A 33 5.28 0.86 -18.90
N LEU A 34 5.20 1.70 -19.94
CA LEU A 34 5.02 3.14 -19.80
C LEU A 34 3.66 3.49 -19.18
N HIS A 35 2.59 2.81 -19.57
CA HIS A 35 1.26 2.98 -18.95
C HIS A 35 1.24 2.54 -17.48
N SER A 36 2.01 1.51 -17.11
CA SER A 36 2.19 1.08 -15.71
C SER A 36 2.93 2.13 -14.88
N LYS A 37 3.91 2.83 -15.46
CA LYS A 37 4.64 3.94 -14.82
C LYS A 37 3.83 5.23 -14.78
N ASN A 38 2.89 5.42 -15.71
CA ASN A 38 2.01 6.58 -15.81
C ASN A 38 0.63 6.36 -15.17
N ALA A 39 0.46 5.30 -14.38
CA ALA A 39 -0.70 5.12 -13.53
C ALA A 39 -0.77 6.32 -12.57
N ARG A 40 -1.63 7.29 -12.90
CA ARG A 40 -1.99 8.39 -12.00
C ARG A 40 -2.31 7.78 -10.65
N LYS A 41 -1.57 8.18 -9.60
CA LYS A 41 -1.90 7.82 -8.20
C LYS A 41 -3.41 8.03 -8.04
N PRO A 42 -4.15 7.07 -7.47
CA PRO A 42 -5.60 7.20 -7.36
C PRO A 42 -5.90 8.57 -6.74
N SER A 43 -6.64 9.40 -7.47
CA SER A 43 -7.11 10.66 -6.94
C SER A 43 -8.00 10.31 -5.77
N CYS A 44 -7.58 10.67 -4.56
CA CYS A 44 -8.41 10.54 -3.37
C CYS A 44 -9.57 11.52 -3.49
N ALA A 45 -10.63 11.08 -4.16
CA ALA A 45 -11.98 11.54 -3.89
C ALA A 45 -12.30 11.19 -2.43
N LEU A 46 -13.18 11.96 -1.78
CA LEU A 46 -13.69 11.61 -0.46
C LEU A 46 -14.33 10.23 -0.56
N PRO A 47 -13.76 9.19 0.06
CA PRO A 47 -14.28 7.84 -0.12
C PRO A 47 -15.57 7.67 0.69
N PRO A 48 -16.55 6.90 0.18
CA PRO A 48 -17.81 6.67 0.88
C PRO A 48 -17.64 5.92 2.22
N TRP A 49 -16.47 5.33 2.49
CA TRP A 49 -16.18 4.61 3.72
C TRP A 49 -15.78 5.48 4.93
N ILE A 50 -15.49 6.78 4.73
CA ILE A 50 -15.00 7.66 5.83
C ILE A 50 -15.91 7.61 7.06
N PRO A 51 -17.25 7.73 6.95
CA PRO A 51 -18.12 7.72 8.12
C PRO A 51 -18.03 6.41 8.91
N GLY A 52 -17.96 5.27 8.23
CA GLY A 52 -17.86 3.96 8.89
C GLY A 52 -16.53 3.76 9.60
N ALA A 53 -15.42 4.16 8.97
CA ALA A 53 -14.10 4.11 9.60
C ALA A 53 -14.03 5.01 10.84
N LEU A 54 -14.59 6.23 10.76
CA LEU A 54 -14.62 7.17 11.87
C LEU A 54 -15.51 6.68 13.03
N GLN A 55 -16.64 6.04 12.73
CA GLN A 55 -17.50 5.42 13.75
C GLN A 55 -16.73 4.34 14.52
N VAL A 56 -16.07 3.42 13.82
CA VAL A 56 -15.29 2.35 14.45
C VAL A 56 -14.22 2.90 15.39
N VAL A 57 -13.54 3.99 15.00
CA VAL A 57 -12.51 4.60 15.85
C VAL A 57 -13.13 5.36 17.02
N THR A 58 -14.17 6.14 16.77
CA THR A 58 -14.87 6.91 17.81
C THR A 58 -15.44 5.97 18.88
N ASP A 59 -16.10 4.88 18.48
CA ASP A 59 -16.67 3.90 19.39
C ASP A 59 -15.58 3.23 20.24
N LYS A 60 -14.44 2.93 19.63
CA LYS A 60 -13.26 2.40 20.34
C LYS A 60 -12.63 3.42 21.28
N GLN A 61 -12.53 4.68 20.90
CA GLN A 61 -12.02 5.75 21.77
C GLN A 61 -12.94 5.99 22.97
N ILE A 62 -14.26 5.90 22.78
CA ILE A 62 -15.25 6.00 23.87
C ILE A 62 -15.14 4.81 24.81
N ALA A 63 -15.01 3.60 24.27
CA ALA A 63 -14.86 2.38 25.08
C ALA A 63 -13.51 2.34 25.81
N THR A 64 -12.43 2.75 25.15
CA THR A 64 -11.05 2.72 25.63
C THR A 64 -10.32 4.01 25.24
N PRO A 65 -10.24 5.01 26.13
CA PRO A 65 -9.56 6.28 25.85
C PRO A 65 -8.05 6.14 25.57
N THR A 66 -7.46 5.03 26.01
CA THR A 66 -6.04 4.71 25.75
C THR A 66 -5.77 4.19 24.34
N THR A 67 -6.81 3.92 23.53
CA THR A 67 -6.70 3.38 22.16
C THR A 67 -5.80 4.27 21.30
N ASP A 68 -5.95 5.59 21.42
CA ASP A 68 -5.17 6.55 20.66
C ASP A 68 -3.69 6.51 20.99
N ALA A 69 -3.37 6.50 22.29
CA ALA A 69 -1.99 6.35 22.77
C ALA A 69 -1.42 4.98 22.38
N ALA A 70 -2.24 3.93 22.36
CA ALA A 70 -1.85 2.60 21.96
C ALA A 70 -1.48 2.55 20.46
N VAL A 71 -2.31 3.10 19.59
CA VAL A 71 -2.05 3.16 18.15
C VAL A 71 -0.83 4.04 17.85
N LEU A 72 -0.68 5.17 18.55
CA LEU A 72 0.48 6.04 18.43
C LEU A 72 1.78 5.34 18.86
N ARG A 73 1.75 4.55 19.94
CA ARG A 73 2.90 3.75 20.38
C ARG A 73 3.28 2.69 19.36
N LEU A 74 2.32 2.00 18.76
CA LEU A 74 2.57 1.04 17.67
C LEU A 74 3.19 1.73 16.46
N PHE A 75 2.68 2.92 16.12
CA PHE A 75 3.23 3.74 15.05
C PHE A 75 4.70 4.09 15.28
N PHE A 76 5.09 4.52 16.48
CA PHE A 76 6.49 4.81 16.78
C PHE A 76 7.39 3.57 16.75
N HIS A 77 6.91 2.43 17.27
CA HIS A 77 7.64 1.17 17.24
C HIS A 77 7.86 0.62 15.82
N ASP A 78 6.96 0.94 14.88
CA ASP A 78 7.11 0.60 13.47
C ASP A 78 8.03 1.59 12.75
N CYS A 79 7.80 2.89 12.94
CA CYS A 79 8.37 3.92 12.06
C CYS A 79 9.67 4.59 12.51
N VAL A 80 9.98 4.61 13.81
CA VAL A 80 11.12 5.42 14.33
C VAL A 80 12.44 4.68 14.25
N LEU A 81 12.45 3.35 14.38
CA LEU A 81 13.68 2.57 14.52
C LEU A 81 14.19 1.98 13.20
N GLU A 82 13.37 1.17 12.51
CA GLU A 82 13.84 0.35 11.38
C GLU A 82 13.03 0.53 10.09
N GLY A 83 11.99 1.37 10.11
CA GLY A 83 11.22 1.77 8.93
C GLY A 83 9.77 1.34 8.98
N CYS A 84 8.91 2.17 8.38
CA CYS A 84 7.45 2.04 8.36
C CYS A 84 6.95 0.96 7.41
N ASP A 85 7.43 -0.26 7.54
CA ASP A 85 7.02 -1.40 6.72
C ASP A 85 5.90 -2.22 7.35
N ALA A 86 5.29 -1.73 8.43
CA ALA A 86 4.26 -2.36 9.23
C ALA A 86 4.47 -3.87 9.43
N SER A 87 5.74 -4.29 9.45
CA SER A 87 6.14 -5.64 9.80
C SER A 87 5.75 -5.97 11.24
N LEU A 88 5.59 -4.93 12.07
CA LEU A 88 5.02 -5.04 13.41
C LEU A 88 3.55 -5.47 13.43
N LEU A 89 2.79 -5.19 12.36
CA LEU A 89 1.40 -5.61 12.23
C LEU A 89 1.25 -7.03 11.67
N ILE A 90 2.33 -7.69 11.25
CA ILE A 90 2.27 -9.07 10.76
C ILE A 90 2.14 -10.03 11.94
N VAL A 91 1.24 -11.01 11.83
CA VAL A 91 1.06 -12.09 12.81
C VAL A 91 2.02 -13.23 12.49
N SER A 92 2.57 -13.90 13.50
CA SER A 92 3.40 -15.09 13.28
C SER A 92 2.62 -16.19 12.57
N ASN A 93 3.32 -17.00 11.78
CA ASN A 93 2.79 -18.25 11.22
C ASN A 93 3.58 -19.44 11.77
N SER A 94 3.15 -20.66 11.44
CA SER A 94 3.80 -21.90 11.90
C SER A 94 5.28 -22.03 11.51
N PHE A 95 5.74 -21.26 10.53
CA PHE A 95 7.10 -21.32 9.98
C PHE A 95 7.95 -20.09 10.32
N ASN A 96 7.34 -18.98 10.75
CA ASN A 96 8.01 -17.69 10.94
C ASN A 96 7.41 -16.92 12.12
N LYS A 97 8.28 -16.53 13.05
CA LYS A 97 7.94 -15.63 14.16
C LYS A 97 7.97 -14.18 13.65
N ALA A 98 6.82 -13.51 13.64
CA ALA A 98 6.68 -12.14 13.18
C ALA A 98 7.30 -11.15 14.18
N LYS A 99 7.58 -9.92 13.72
CA LYS A 99 8.13 -8.86 14.58
C LYS A 99 7.19 -8.51 15.74
N ARG A 100 5.88 -8.65 15.54
CA ARG A 100 4.84 -8.50 16.57
C ARG A 100 5.12 -9.33 17.83
N ASP A 101 5.47 -10.60 17.64
CA ASP A 101 5.50 -11.60 18.73
C ASP A 101 6.90 -11.78 19.32
N ARG A 102 7.84 -10.88 18.99
CA ARG A 102 9.19 -10.87 19.59
C ARG A 102 9.13 -10.43 21.05
N ASP A 103 10.03 -10.96 21.85
CA ASP A 103 10.04 -10.77 23.31
C ASP A 103 10.20 -9.29 23.71
N THR A 104 10.82 -8.49 22.84
CA THR A 104 10.95 -7.03 22.97
C THR A 104 9.63 -6.27 22.77
N ASN A 105 8.65 -6.87 22.07
CA ASN A 105 7.38 -6.27 21.66
C ASN A 105 6.17 -6.80 22.44
N VAL A 106 6.39 -7.72 23.39
CA VAL A 106 5.34 -8.28 24.27
C VAL A 106 4.59 -7.20 25.07
N LYS A 107 5.23 -6.07 25.35
CA LYS A 107 4.63 -4.94 26.10
C LYS A 107 3.83 -3.97 25.21
N LEU A 108 3.65 -4.29 23.92
CA LEU A 108 2.86 -3.46 23.03
C LEU A 108 1.36 -3.66 23.27
N PRO A 109 0.57 -2.58 23.19
CA PRO A 109 -0.84 -2.64 23.51
C PRO A 109 -1.63 -3.41 22.43
N GLY A 110 -2.22 -4.55 22.84
CA GLY A 110 -3.07 -5.41 22.00
C GLY A 110 -4.24 -4.66 21.35
N ASP A 111 -4.83 -3.71 22.09
CA ASP A 111 -5.95 -2.89 21.63
C ASP A 111 -5.59 -1.98 20.44
N GLY A 112 -4.34 -1.53 20.36
CA GLY A 112 -3.85 -0.79 19.20
C GLY A 112 -3.82 -1.68 17.94
N PHE A 113 -3.45 -2.96 18.09
CA PHE A 113 -3.45 -3.91 16.97
C PHE A 113 -4.88 -4.25 16.51
N ASP A 114 -5.82 -4.44 17.45
CA ASP A 114 -7.25 -4.68 17.14
C ASP A 114 -7.87 -3.50 16.41
N THR A 115 -7.60 -2.27 16.87
CA THR A 115 -8.11 -1.04 16.26
C THR A 115 -7.59 -0.88 14.83
N ILE A 116 -6.29 -1.08 14.60
CA ILE A 116 -5.71 -1.03 13.26
C ILE A 116 -6.30 -2.13 12.35
N ALA A 117 -6.53 -3.34 12.88
CA ALA A 117 -7.12 -4.44 12.12
C ALA A 117 -8.56 -4.14 11.67
N ARG A 118 -9.37 -3.53 12.55
CA ARG A 118 -10.75 -3.12 12.23
C ARG A 118 -10.78 -2.02 11.19
N ILE A 119 -9.91 -1.02 11.34
CA ILE A 119 -9.78 0.08 10.40
C ILE A 119 -9.36 -0.40 9.02
N LYS A 120 -8.50 -1.43 8.94
CA LYS A 120 -8.01 -1.98 7.67
C LYS A 120 -9.14 -2.50 6.77
N THR A 121 -10.29 -2.86 7.33
CA THR A 121 -11.47 -3.27 6.55
C THR A 121 -12.00 -2.17 5.64
N PHE A 122 -11.71 -0.91 5.97
CA PHE A 122 -11.95 0.25 5.12
C PHE A 122 -10.67 0.49 4.30
N ASP A 123 -10.75 0.45 2.97
CA ASP A 123 -9.58 0.65 2.08
C ASP A 123 -9.05 2.09 2.13
N ILE A 124 -8.36 2.42 3.22
CA ILE A 124 -7.89 3.76 3.59
C ILE A 124 -6.46 4.07 3.11
N GLY A 125 -5.76 3.06 2.60
CA GLY A 125 -4.32 3.06 2.37
C GLY A 125 -3.77 4.22 1.56
N PRO A 126 -4.20 4.40 0.31
CA PRO A 126 -3.62 5.43 -0.56
C PRO A 126 -4.00 6.86 -0.15
N CYS A 127 -5.01 7.02 0.72
CA CYS A 127 -5.65 8.31 0.99
C CYS A 127 -5.46 8.86 2.40
N ARG A 128 -5.04 8.05 3.36
CA ARG A 128 -4.83 8.45 4.77
C ARG A 128 -4.08 9.77 4.93
N SER A 129 -2.95 9.94 4.25
CA SER A 129 -2.14 11.16 4.38
C SER A 129 -2.83 12.41 3.83
N ARG A 130 -3.63 12.26 2.75
CA ARG A 130 -4.33 13.39 2.12
C ARG A 130 -5.62 13.74 2.85
N THR A 131 -6.33 12.75 3.41
CA THR A 131 -7.50 13.00 4.28
C THR A 131 -7.06 13.65 5.58
N LEU A 132 -5.94 13.22 6.14
CA LEU A 132 -5.34 13.82 7.32
C LEU A 132 -4.98 15.31 7.11
N GLN A 133 -4.34 15.65 5.99
CA GLN A 133 -4.07 17.05 5.61
C GLN A 133 -5.34 17.89 5.36
N ARG A 134 -6.52 17.25 5.23
CA ARG A 134 -7.83 17.90 5.07
C ARG A 134 -8.66 17.94 6.37
N GLY A 135 -8.08 17.57 7.51
CA GLY A 135 -8.80 17.54 8.79
C GLY A 135 -9.72 16.31 8.95
N LEU A 136 -9.57 15.31 8.08
CA LEU A 136 -10.30 14.04 8.11
C LEU A 136 -9.37 12.93 8.60
N GLY A 137 -8.59 13.24 9.64
CA GLY A 137 -7.78 12.28 10.35
C GLY A 137 -8.67 11.20 10.97
N LEU A 138 -8.19 9.96 10.94
CA LEU A 138 -8.96 8.83 11.43
C LEU A 138 -8.85 8.67 12.95
N LEU A 139 -7.69 9.02 13.52
CA LEU A 139 -7.44 9.04 14.96
C LEU A 139 -7.40 10.48 15.45
N SER A 140 -7.87 10.71 16.68
CA SER A 140 -7.84 12.05 17.29
C SER A 140 -6.39 12.56 17.42
N THR A 141 -5.45 11.65 17.71
CA THR A 141 -4.01 11.94 17.80
C THR A 141 -3.39 12.32 16.48
N ASP A 142 -3.81 11.72 15.37
CA ASP A 142 -3.30 12.10 14.04
C ASP A 142 -3.70 13.55 13.75
N GLN A 143 -4.94 13.92 14.09
CA GLN A 143 -5.45 15.28 13.93
C GLN A 143 -4.75 16.27 14.86
N ALA A 144 -4.48 15.88 16.10
CA ALA A 144 -3.73 16.69 17.06
C ALA A 144 -2.27 16.93 16.61
N LEU A 145 -1.59 15.90 16.11
CA LEU A 145 -0.24 15.99 15.57
C LEU A 145 -0.16 16.85 14.30
N MET A 146 -1.23 16.92 13.52
CA MET A 146 -1.33 17.82 12.37
C MET A 146 -1.68 19.26 12.73
N ALA A 147 -2.43 19.44 13.82
CA ALA A 147 -2.85 20.76 14.30
C ALA A 147 -1.71 21.51 15.01
N ASP A 148 -0.79 20.78 15.66
CA ASP A 148 0.37 21.38 16.32
C ASP A 148 1.48 21.76 15.29
N GLU A 149 1.87 23.03 15.32
CA GLU A 149 2.86 23.65 14.41
C GLU A 149 4.24 22.96 14.49
N ARG A 150 4.62 22.42 15.65
CA ARG A 150 5.92 21.79 15.88
C ARG A 150 5.97 20.38 15.31
N THR A 151 4.85 19.66 15.31
CA THR A 151 4.76 18.29 14.80
C THR A 151 4.30 18.23 13.35
N LYS A 152 3.62 19.26 12.84
CA LYS A 152 3.17 19.37 11.45
C LYS A 152 4.27 19.06 10.42
N PRO A 153 5.51 19.59 10.49
CA PRO A 153 6.56 19.27 9.53
C PRO A 153 6.94 17.77 9.52
N LEU A 154 6.87 17.12 10.68
CA LEU A 154 7.14 15.69 10.81
C LEU A 154 6.04 14.87 10.12
N VAL A 155 4.78 15.26 10.30
CA VAL A 155 3.64 14.58 9.67
C VAL A 155 3.59 14.83 8.16
N ASP A 156 3.95 16.01 7.69
CA ASP A 156 4.04 16.32 6.25
C ASP A 156 5.22 15.61 5.57
N LEU A 157 6.38 15.55 6.22
CA LEU A 157 7.53 14.75 5.77
C LEU A 157 7.16 13.26 5.73
N TYR A 158 6.33 12.81 6.66
CA TYR A 158 5.81 11.46 6.69
C TYR A 158 4.83 11.16 5.55
N ALA A 159 3.87 12.06 5.32
CA ALA A 159 2.85 11.99 4.26
C ALA A 159 3.44 12.02 2.83
N SER A 160 4.55 12.72 2.65
CA SER A 160 5.19 12.94 1.35
C SER A 160 6.21 11.87 0.96
N ASN A 161 6.61 10.98 1.88
CA ASN A 161 7.66 10.00 1.60
C ASN A 161 7.12 8.78 0.83
N GLU A 162 7.41 8.74 -0.47
CA GLU A 162 7.05 7.66 -1.39
C GLU A 162 7.60 6.28 -1.00
N LYS A 163 8.76 6.19 -0.32
CA LYS A 163 9.29 4.91 0.18
C LYS A 163 8.45 4.39 1.35
N LYS A 164 8.03 5.28 2.27
CA LYS A 164 7.10 4.96 3.37
C LYS A 164 5.71 4.60 2.82
N LYS A 165 5.23 5.33 1.81
CA LYS A 165 3.95 5.08 1.14
C LYS A 165 3.89 3.73 0.42
N LYS A 166 4.97 3.33 -0.25
CA LYS A 166 5.09 2.00 -0.90
C LYS A 166 5.17 0.85 0.09
N SER A 167 5.80 1.08 1.25
CA SER A 167 5.80 0.10 2.33
C SER A 167 4.38 -0.12 2.85
N LEU A 168 3.69 0.96 3.25
CA LEU A 168 2.30 0.93 3.75
C LEU A 168 1.32 0.25 2.77
N LEU A 169 1.52 0.48 1.46
CA LEU A 169 0.75 -0.18 0.40
C LEU A 169 1.03 -1.69 0.29
N ARG A 170 2.26 -2.15 0.59
CA ARG A 170 2.60 -3.58 0.60
C ARG A 170 1.92 -4.32 1.77
N ILE A 171 1.86 -3.75 2.96
CA ILE A 171 1.17 -4.37 4.12
C ILE A 171 -0.34 -4.47 3.90
N LEU A 172 -0.93 -3.46 3.27
CA LEU A 172 -2.36 -3.49 2.97
C LEU A 172 -2.73 -4.55 1.93
N LEU A 173 -1.79 -4.90 1.05
CA LEU A 173 -1.96 -5.96 0.05
C LEU A 173 -1.49 -7.35 0.53
N SER A 174 -0.81 -7.45 1.68
CA SER A 174 -0.22 -8.70 2.19
C SER A 174 -0.83 -9.23 3.50
N LEU A 175 -1.90 -8.59 4.03
CA LEU A 175 -2.87 -9.27 4.91
C LEU A 175 -4.26 -9.18 4.29
#